data_AF-I3RB94-F1
#
_entry.id   AF-I3RB94-F1
#
_cell.length_a   1.000
_cell.length_b   1.000
_cell.length_c   1.000
_cell.angle_alpha   90.00
_cell.angle_beta   90.00
_cell.angle_gamma   90.00
#
_symmetry.space_group_name_H-M   'P 1'
#
loop_
_entity.id
_entity.type
_entity.pdbx_description
1 polymer ?
#
loop_
_entity_poly.entity_id
_entity_poly.type
_entity_poly.pdbx_seq_one_letter_code
_entity_poly.pdbx_strand_id
1 'polypeptide(L)'
;MSKISRFIKKAVTLAKNVVGDRVEVAAPEEWSKGLVGFKPAPVFDISQTDGDPLPELDTAATGDPETLVVDLIEIESELGVTVRIVDPDDWRHGRAKGVCQSRSVQDLTPLVEVKSRPNQADLAATIIHEYAHAILQLP
;
A
#
# COMPACT_ATOMS: atom_id res chain seq x y z
N MET A 1 1.23 14.47 -21.66
CA MET A 1 0.55 13.19 -21.39
C MET A 1 0.29 12.49 -22.70
N SER A 2 0.95 11.34 -22.94
CA SER A 2 0.65 10.49 -24.09
C SER A 2 -0.79 10.00 -23.94
N LYS A 3 -1.68 10.32 -24.89
CA LYS A 3 -3.06 9.82 -24.88
C LYS A 3 -3.05 8.40 -25.44
N ILE A 4 -3.33 7.43 -24.60
CA ILE A 4 -3.63 6.07 -25.03
C ILE A 4 -4.99 6.12 -25.75
N SER A 5 -5.02 5.78 -27.04
CA SER A 5 -6.22 5.89 -27.87
C SER A 5 -7.12 4.67 -27.66
N ARG A 6 -8.10 4.79 -26.75
CA ARG A 6 -9.13 3.77 -26.53
C ARG A 6 -10.53 4.40 -26.47
N PHE A 7 -11.53 3.69 -27.00
CA PHE A 7 -12.93 4.12 -27.05
C PHE A 7 -13.70 3.69 -25.81
N ILE A 8 -14.54 4.56 -25.24
CA ILE A 8 -15.22 4.34 -23.96
C ILE A 8 -16.64 3.81 -24.17
N LYS A 9 -17.04 2.79 -23.39
CA LYS A 9 -18.39 2.22 -23.36
C LYS A 9 -19.23 2.64 -22.15
N LYS A 10 -18.63 2.75 -20.94
CA LYS A 10 -19.34 3.08 -19.68
C LYS A 10 -18.39 3.65 -18.62
N ALA A 11 -18.82 4.64 -17.83
CA ALA A 11 -18.02 5.30 -16.80
C ALA A 11 -18.27 4.75 -15.37
N VAL A 12 -17.23 4.74 -14.54
CA VAL A 12 -17.23 4.55 -13.08
C VAL A 12 -16.78 5.86 -12.41
N THR A 13 -17.19 6.15 -11.18
CA THR A 13 -16.80 7.39 -10.48
C THR A 13 -15.78 7.12 -9.38
N LEU A 14 -14.63 7.82 -9.41
CA LEU A 14 -13.71 7.92 -8.27
C LEU A 14 -13.96 9.20 -7.49
N ALA A 15 -13.84 9.13 -6.17
CA ALA A 15 -13.91 10.27 -5.28
C ALA A 15 -12.50 10.73 -4.92
N LYS A 16 -12.12 11.95 -5.32
CA LYS A 16 -10.87 12.58 -4.85
C LYS A 16 -11.16 13.47 -3.65
N ASN A 17 -10.34 13.34 -2.61
CA ASN A 17 -10.34 14.28 -1.50
C ASN A 17 -9.99 15.68 -2.01
N VAL A 18 -10.76 16.67 -1.60
CA VAL A 18 -10.52 18.08 -1.88
C VAL A 18 -10.62 18.83 -0.58
N VAL A 19 -9.57 19.61 -0.29
CA VAL A 19 -9.62 20.69 0.69
C VAL A 19 -9.81 21.97 -0.11
N GLY A 20 -10.90 22.68 0.15
CA GLY A 20 -11.22 23.95 -0.50
C GLY A 20 -11.36 25.08 0.52
N ASP A 21 -10.96 26.27 0.12
CA ASP A 21 -11.26 27.49 0.87
C ASP A 21 -12.71 27.90 0.61
N ARG A 22 -13.45 28.21 1.68
CA ARG A 22 -14.78 28.81 1.54
C ARG A 22 -14.61 30.26 1.08
N VAL A 23 -15.24 30.63 -0.04
CA VAL A 23 -15.49 32.04 -0.37
C VAL A 23 -17.00 32.28 -0.29
N GLU A 24 -17.48 32.60 0.90
CA GLU A 24 -18.72 33.36 1.09
C GLU A 24 -18.38 34.60 1.91
N VAL A 25 -18.90 35.75 1.46
CA VAL A 25 -18.52 37.09 1.92
C VAL A 25 -18.98 37.33 3.37
N ALA A 26 -18.01 37.26 4.32
CA ALA A 26 -17.86 37.81 5.70
C ALA A 26 -19.05 37.76 6.70
N ALA A 27 -18.82 37.37 7.98
CA ALA A 27 -18.21 38.19 9.04
C ALA A 27 -17.01 37.51 9.77
N PRO A 28 -16.10 38.26 10.43
CA PRO A 28 -14.65 37.95 10.49
C PRO A 28 -14.16 37.11 11.67
N GLU A 29 -15.01 36.66 12.58
CA GLU A 29 -14.58 35.98 13.80
C GLU A 29 -15.10 34.53 13.78
N GLU A 30 -14.15 33.59 13.68
CA GLU A 30 -14.31 32.13 13.76
C GLU A 30 -14.81 31.35 12.54
N TRP A 31 -13.94 31.17 11.53
CA TRP A 31 -13.86 29.86 10.86
C TRP A 31 -12.40 29.44 10.63
N SER A 32 -11.93 28.46 11.41
CA SER A 32 -10.60 27.84 11.26
C SER A 32 -10.63 26.48 10.54
N LYS A 33 -11.74 26.11 9.89
CA LYS A 33 -11.89 24.79 9.23
C LYS A 33 -12.30 24.95 7.78
N GLY A 34 -11.36 24.69 6.87
CA GLY A 34 -11.60 24.61 5.43
C GLY A 34 -12.63 23.53 5.08
N LEU A 35 -13.25 23.66 3.90
CA LEU A 35 -14.22 22.68 3.41
C LEU A 35 -13.46 21.41 2.99
N VAL A 36 -13.70 20.31 3.69
CA VAL A 36 -13.24 18.98 3.28
C VAL A 36 -14.39 18.28 2.58
N GLY A 37 -14.16 17.84 1.35
CA GLY A 37 -15.18 17.13 0.57
C GLY A 37 -14.58 16.21 -0.48
N PHE A 38 -15.45 15.52 -1.20
CA PHE A 38 -15.06 14.63 -2.28
C PHE A 38 -15.52 15.21 -3.62
N LYS A 39 -14.61 15.37 -4.58
CA LYS A 39 -14.97 15.73 -5.96
C LYS A 39 -15.02 14.45 -6.81
N PRO A 40 -16.17 14.07 -7.38
CA PRO A 40 -16.25 12.91 -8.25
C PRO A 40 -15.47 13.14 -9.55
N ALA A 41 -14.84 12.11 -10.08
CA ALA A 41 -14.18 12.08 -11.38
C ALA A 41 -14.57 10.80 -12.13
N PRO A 42 -15.01 10.89 -13.40
CA PRO A 42 -15.28 9.71 -14.19
C PRO A 42 -13.97 9.03 -14.58
N VAL A 43 -13.88 7.73 -14.35
CA VAL A 43 -12.83 6.83 -14.84
C VAL A 43 -13.47 5.66 -15.57
N PHE A 44 -12.66 4.95 -16.35
CA PHE A 44 -13.12 3.85 -17.19
C PHE A 44 -12.29 2.62 -16.86
N ASP A 45 -12.95 1.50 -16.56
CA ASP A 45 -12.26 0.23 -16.46
C ASP A 45 -11.75 -0.19 -17.86
N ILE A 46 -10.65 -0.94 -17.91
CA ILE A 46 -10.02 -1.35 -19.17
C ILE A 46 -11.01 -2.18 -20.01
N SER A 47 -11.80 -3.04 -19.38
CA SER A 47 -12.86 -3.84 -20.03
C SER A 47 -13.99 -2.99 -20.63
N GLN A 48 -14.14 -1.75 -20.16
CA GLN A 48 -15.11 -0.77 -20.66
C GLN A 48 -14.56 0.04 -21.83
N THR A 49 -13.38 -0.32 -22.34
CA THR A 49 -12.74 0.39 -23.44
C THR A 49 -12.31 -0.54 -24.57
N ASP A 50 -12.42 -0.09 -25.83
CA ASP A 50 -11.87 -0.79 -27.01
C ASP A 50 -10.60 -0.10 -27.51
N GLY A 51 -9.64 -0.86 -28.03
CA GLY A 51 -8.41 -0.34 -28.63
C GLY A 51 -7.19 -1.19 -28.30
N ASP A 52 -6.00 -0.66 -28.58
CA ASP A 52 -4.73 -1.38 -28.44
C ASP A 52 -4.52 -1.90 -27.01
N PRO A 53 -4.00 -3.13 -26.84
CA PRO A 53 -3.75 -3.71 -25.53
C PRO A 53 -2.87 -2.76 -24.69
N LEU A 54 -3.18 -2.69 -23.39
CA LEU A 54 -2.34 -1.90 -22.50
C LEU A 54 -0.94 -2.51 -22.42
N PRO A 55 0.09 -1.67 -22.22
CA PRO A 55 1.43 -2.18 -21.95
C PRO A 55 1.37 -3.10 -20.73
N GLU A 56 2.06 -4.23 -20.81
CA GLU A 56 2.28 -5.07 -19.64
C GLU A 56 3.08 -4.26 -18.60
N LEU A 57 2.62 -4.28 -17.36
CA LEU A 57 3.33 -3.67 -16.26
C LEU A 57 4.29 -4.70 -15.69
N ASP A 58 5.58 -4.39 -15.72
CA ASP A 58 6.55 -5.14 -14.94
C ASP A 58 6.35 -4.78 -13.46
N THR A 59 5.72 -5.69 -12.71
CA THR A 59 5.46 -5.52 -11.28
C THR A 59 6.56 -6.15 -10.42
N ALA A 60 7.64 -6.66 -11.02
CA ALA A 60 8.76 -7.15 -10.24
C ALA A 60 9.41 -5.98 -9.50
N ALA A 61 9.68 -6.16 -8.20
CA ALA A 61 10.54 -5.24 -7.49
C ALA A 61 11.96 -5.35 -8.06
N THR A 62 12.52 -4.21 -8.48
CA THR A 62 13.85 -4.08 -9.07
C THR A 62 14.68 -3.06 -8.30
N GLY A 63 16.00 -3.09 -8.48
CA GLY A 63 16.95 -2.24 -7.77
C GLY A 63 17.81 -3.00 -6.77
N ASP A 64 18.89 -2.36 -6.32
CA ASP A 64 19.74 -2.87 -5.25
C ASP A 64 19.19 -2.37 -3.90
N PRO A 65 18.76 -3.27 -3.00
CA PRO A 65 18.29 -2.86 -1.68
C PRO A 65 19.42 -2.50 -0.71
N GLU A 66 20.70 -2.66 -1.07
CA GLU A 66 21.84 -2.38 -0.19
C GLU A 66 21.65 -3.03 1.21
N THR A 67 21.51 -2.23 2.27
CA THR A 67 21.29 -2.68 3.65
C THR A 67 19.82 -2.79 4.04
N LEU A 68 18.89 -2.42 3.17
CA LEU A 68 17.48 -2.19 3.53
C LEU A 68 16.81 -3.38 4.21
N VAL A 69 17.09 -4.63 3.78
CA VAL A 69 16.52 -5.81 4.43
C VAL A 69 17.04 -5.97 5.86
N VAL A 70 18.33 -5.71 6.08
CA VAL A 70 18.94 -5.75 7.41
C VAL A 70 18.36 -4.63 8.28
N ASP A 71 18.33 -3.40 7.76
CA ASP A 71 17.80 -2.24 8.48
C ASP A 71 16.33 -2.46 8.88
N LEU A 72 15.52 -3.06 7.99
CA LEU A 72 14.13 -3.39 8.29
C LEU A 72 13.97 -4.44 9.39
N ILE A 73 14.92 -5.36 9.55
CA ILE A 73 14.91 -6.35 10.63
C ILE A 73 15.39 -5.71 11.95
N GLU A 74 16.35 -4.78 11.89
CA GLU A 74 16.89 -4.15 13.09
C GLU A 74 15.90 -3.20 13.79
N ILE A 75 14.97 -2.60 13.06
CA ILE A 75 13.94 -1.70 13.62
C ILE A 75 12.77 -2.41 14.33
N GLU A 76 12.76 -3.75 14.39
CA GLU A 76 11.74 -4.56 15.05
C GLU A 76 11.37 -4.06 16.45
N SER A 77 12.40 -3.77 17.26
CA SER A 77 12.22 -3.33 18.65
C SER A 77 11.61 -1.93 18.76
N GLU A 78 11.91 -1.05 17.81
CA GLU A 78 11.36 0.31 17.76
C GLU A 78 9.88 0.30 17.36
N LEU A 79 9.50 -0.59 16.43
CA LEU A 79 8.13 -0.72 15.96
C LEU A 79 7.25 -1.62 16.86
N GLY A 80 7.85 -2.32 17.84
CA GLY A 80 7.12 -3.29 18.65
C GLY A 80 6.57 -4.45 17.82
N VAL A 81 7.31 -4.86 16.79
CA VAL A 81 6.96 -5.96 15.88
C VAL A 81 8.12 -6.94 15.86
N THR A 82 7.84 -8.24 15.84
CA THR A 82 8.87 -9.26 15.59
C THR A 82 8.87 -9.65 14.13
N VAL A 83 10.02 -9.66 13.46
CA VAL A 83 10.17 -10.15 12.07
C VAL A 83 10.95 -11.46 12.07
N ARG A 84 10.55 -12.36 11.18
CA ARG A 84 11.28 -13.61 10.91
C ARG A 84 11.36 -13.85 9.43
N ILE A 85 12.59 -14.02 8.95
CA ILE A 85 12.85 -14.53 7.61
C ILE A 85 12.86 -16.06 7.70
N VAL A 86 11.93 -16.69 6.99
CA VAL A 86 11.70 -18.14 7.05
C VAL A 86 12.21 -18.78 5.76
N ASP A 87 12.96 -19.88 5.88
CA ASP A 87 13.44 -20.63 4.73
C ASP A 87 12.29 -21.15 3.87
N PRO A 88 12.43 -21.21 2.52
CA PRO A 88 11.39 -21.73 1.66
C PRO A 88 10.89 -23.13 2.00
N ASP A 89 11.74 -24.00 2.53
CA ASP A 89 11.43 -25.38 2.88
C ASP A 89 10.64 -25.47 4.19
N ASP A 90 10.80 -24.49 5.08
CA ASP A 90 10.06 -24.35 6.34
C ASP A 90 8.76 -23.55 6.19
N TRP A 91 8.49 -22.99 5.00
CA TRP A 91 7.35 -22.10 4.78
C TRP A 91 6.00 -22.82 4.77
N ARG A 92 5.11 -22.47 5.70
CA ARG A 92 3.80 -23.14 5.88
C ARG A 92 2.60 -22.35 5.36
N HIS A 93 2.79 -21.12 4.89
CA HIS A 93 1.70 -20.22 4.49
C HIS A 93 1.36 -20.29 2.98
N GLY A 94 1.60 -21.45 2.37
CA GLY A 94 1.27 -21.71 0.97
C GLY A 94 1.94 -20.74 -0.01
N ARG A 95 1.13 -20.03 -0.80
CA ARG A 95 1.61 -19.09 -1.84
C ARG A 95 1.91 -17.67 -1.32
N ALA A 96 1.58 -17.38 -0.07
CA ALA A 96 1.90 -16.08 0.51
C ALA A 96 3.42 -15.86 0.53
N LYS A 97 3.86 -14.63 0.26
CA LYS A 97 5.29 -14.24 0.35
C LYS A 97 5.66 -13.72 1.74
N GLY A 98 4.66 -13.27 2.50
CA GLY A 98 4.74 -12.80 3.87
C GLY A 98 3.37 -12.95 4.54
N VAL A 99 3.36 -12.94 5.87
CA VAL A 99 2.16 -12.88 6.69
C VAL A 99 2.43 -12.06 7.95
N CYS A 100 1.43 -11.29 8.37
CA CYS A 100 1.37 -10.68 9.69
C CYS A 100 0.35 -11.43 10.56
N GLN A 101 0.77 -11.88 11.73
CA GLN A 101 -0.05 -12.58 12.71
C GLN A 101 -0.03 -11.82 14.04
N SER A 102 -1.19 -11.58 14.63
CA SER A 102 -1.24 -11.11 16.03
C SER A 102 -0.86 -12.28 16.94
N ARG A 103 0.24 -12.16 17.70
CA ARG A 103 0.56 -13.16 18.73
C ARG A 103 -0.09 -12.77 20.05
N SER A 104 -0.95 -13.67 20.52
CA SER A 104 -1.38 -13.85 21.91
C SER A 104 -2.15 -12.68 22.57
N VAL A 105 -3.06 -13.05 23.47
CA VAL A 105 -3.92 -12.12 24.25
C VAL A 105 -3.13 -11.40 25.36
N GLN A 106 -1.86 -11.77 25.60
CA GLN A 106 -1.07 -11.32 26.76
C GLN A 106 -0.03 -10.24 26.41
N ASP A 107 0.56 -10.32 25.22
CA ASP A 107 1.73 -9.56 24.79
C ASP A 107 1.47 -8.72 23.53
N LEU A 108 0.43 -9.04 22.74
CA LEU A 108 -0.11 -8.29 21.58
C LEU A 108 0.90 -7.89 20.49
N THR A 109 2.17 -8.27 20.62
CA THR A 109 3.23 -7.99 19.65
C THR A 109 2.92 -8.71 18.32
N PRO A 110 2.77 -8.01 17.20
CA PRO A 110 2.60 -8.65 15.90
C PRO A 110 3.86 -9.43 15.53
N LEU A 111 3.65 -10.61 14.96
CA LEU A 111 4.69 -11.39 14.30
C LEU A 111 4.52 -11.24 12.79
N VAL A 112 5.56 -10.75 12.14
CA VAL A 112 5.73 -10.76 10.70
C VAL A 112 6.64 -11.93 10.33
N GLU A 113 6.16 -12.84 9.50
CA GLU A 113 6.98 -13.89 8.88
C GLU A 113 7.06 -13.62 7.37
N VAL A 114 8.25 -13.65 6.81
CA VAL A 114 8.46 -13.43 5.37
C VAL A 114 9.31 -14.55 4.79
N LYS A 115 8.88 -15.11 3.65
CA LYS A 115 9.57 -16.19 2.96
C LYS A 115 10.87 -15.68 2.34
N SER A 116 12.00 -16.27 2.73
CA SER A 116 13.32 -15.97 2.17
C SER A 116 13.35 -16.21 0.66
N ARG A 117 14.08 -15.36 -0.06
CA ARG A 117 14.24 -15.44 -1.52
C ARG A 117 15.42 -14.61 -2.02
N PRO A 118 15.96 -14.94 -3.22
CA PRO A 118 17.11 -14.22 -3.78
C PRO A 118 16.81 -12.76 -4.12
N ASN A 119 15.59 -12.42 -4.57
CA ASN A 119 15.24 -11.04 -4.88
C ASN A 119 15.01 -10.26 -3.57
N GLN A 120 16.07 -9.59 -3.11
CA GLN A 120 16.08 -8.83 -1.87
C GLN A 120 15.20 -7.56 -1.94
N ALA A 121 15.04 -6.94 -3.12
CA ALA A 121 14.12 -5.81 -3.28
C ALA A 121 12.66 -6.24 -3.10
N ASP A 122 12.28 -7.40 -3.66
CA ASP A 122 10.97 -8.02 -3.43
C ASP A 122 10.79 -8.45 -1.97
N LEU A 123 11.87 -8.92 -1.32
CA LEU A 123 11.87 -9.27 0.11
C LEU A 123 11.57 -8.05 0.98
N ALA A 124 12.32 -6.96 0.80
CA ALA A 124 12.13 -5.70 1.52
C ALA A 124 10.71 -5.15 1.31
N ALA A 125 10.21 -5.13 0.06
CA ALA A 125 8.86 -4.66 -0.25
C ALA A 125 7.79 -5.46 0.51
N THR A 126 7.98 -6.77 0.70
CA THR A 126 7.05 -7.59 1.50
C THR A 126 7.19 -7.32 2.99
N ILE A 127 8.39 -7.15 3.54
CA ILE A 127 8.55 -6.79 4.96
C ILE A 127 7.81 -5.46 5.24
N ILE A 128 7.96 -4.46 4.37
CA ILE A 128 7.25 -3.18 4.48
C ILE A 128 5.73 -3.37 4.43
N HIS A 129 5.23 -4.23 3.54
CA HIS A 129 3.80 -4.54 3.46
C HIS A 129 3.27 -5.17 4.76
N GLU A 130 3.97 -6.16 5.30
CA GLU A 130 3.57 -6.81 6.55
C GLU A 130 3.73 -5.88 7.76
N TYR A 131 4.72 -4.98 7.77
CA TYR A 131 4.80 -3.91 8.76
C TYR A 131 3.61 -2.96 8.69
N ALA A 132 3.15 -2.60 7.49
CA ALA A 132 1.94 -1.80 7.35
C ALA A 132 0.72 -2.53 7.94
N HIS A 133 0.62 -3.86 7.76
CA HIS A 133 -0.40 -4.66 8.43
C HIS A 133 -0.25 -4.63 9.95
N ALA A 134 0.95 -4.83 10.47
CA ALA A 134 1.21 -4.75 11.91
C ALA A 134 0.79 -3.39 12.48
N ILE A 135 1.21 -2.27 11.87
CA ILE A 135 0.94 -0.93 12.38
C ILE A 135 -0.54 -0.53 12.24
N LEU A 136 -1.19 -0.85 11.11
CA LEU A 136 -2.55 -0.41 10.81
C LEU A 136 -3.63 -1.30 11.43
N GLN A 137 -3.31 -2.53 11.81
CA GLN A 137 -4.25 -3.49 12.40
C GLN A 137 -4.06 -3.66 13.91
N LEU A 138 -3.06 -3.00 14.51
CA LEU A 138 -2.97 -2.84 15.96
C LEU A 138 -4.02 -1.81 16.44
N PRO A 139 -4.76 -2.09 17.52
CA PRO A 139 -5.75 -1.18 18.10
C PRO A 139 -5.12 0.05 18.78
#